data_AF-A0A3M2H696-F1
#
_entry.id   AF-A0A3M2H696-F1
#
_cell.length_a   1.000
_cell.length_b   1.000
_cell.length_c   1.000
_cell.angle_alpha   90.00
_cell.angle_beta   90.00
_cell.angle_gamma   90.00
#
_symmetry.space_group_name_H-M   'P 1'
#
loop_
_entity.id
_entity.type
_entity.pdbx_description
1 polymer ?
#
loop_
_entity_poly.entity_id
_entity_poly.type
_entity_poly.pdbx_seq_one_letter_code
_entity_poly.pdbx_strand_id
1 'polypeptide(L)'
;MNDSTAGPAPTSRANAADTFDLVKAYVRQETVEPLRGVGRWIGWGVAGSIAMAIGLLELSLALLRALQTETGSAFTGNLSWAPHALTLVAVVLVVALLARLVTKRSLG
;
A
#
# COMPACT_ATOMS: atom_id res chain seq x y z
N MET A 1 -39.84 -53.87 -34.13
CA MET A 1 -38.59 -53.21 -33.71
C MET A 1 -38.97 -51.96 -32.93
N ASN A 2 -38.74 -51.93 -31.62
CA ASN A 2 -38.87 -50.72 -30.82
C ASN A 2 -37.47 -50.39 -30.30
N ASP A 3 -36.79 -49.49 -31.00
CA ASP A 3 -35.41 -49.14 -30.68
C ASP A 3 -35.38 -48.25 -29.44
N SER A 4 -34.59 -48.72 -28.47
CA SER A 4 -34.40 -48.10 -27.16
C SER A 4 -33.65 -46.77 -27.31
N THR A 5 -34.38 -45.65 -27.30
CA THR A 5 -33.79 -44.29 -27.22
C THR A 5 -33.71 -43.79 -25.78
N ALA A 6 -33.31 -44.66 -24.85
CA ALA A 6 -32.90 -44.21 -23.53
C ALA A 6 -31.51 -43.55 -23.65
N GLY A 7 -31.49 -42.26 -24.00
CA GLY A 7 -30.31 -41.43 -23.80
C GLY A 7 -29.89 -41.50 -22.32
N PRO A 8 -28.57 -41.54 -22.02
CA PRO A 8 -28.10 -41.75 -20.66
C PRO A 8 -28.70 -40.70 -19.72
N ALA A 9 -29.37 -41.16 -18.65
CA ALA A 9 -29.97 -40.27 -17.67
C ALA A 9 -28.90 -39.35 -17.07
N PRO A 10 -29.14 -38.04 -16.98
CA PRO A 10 -28.19 -37.11 -16.38
C PRO A 10 -27.92 -37.56 -14.93
N THR A 11 -26.68 -37.95 -14.66
CA THR A 11 -26.28 -38.36 -13.32
C THR A 11 -26.26 -37.12 -12.43
N SER A 12 -26.92 -37.16 -11.27
CA SER A 12 -27.03 -36.02 -10.35
C SER A 12 -25.69 -35.41 -9.94
N ARG A 13 -24.61 -36.19 -9.99
CA ARG A 13 -23.23 -35.72 -9.79
C ARG A 13 -22.75 -34.78 -10.90
N ALA A 14 -23.14 -35.01 -12.15
CA ALA A 14 -22.83 -34.10 -13.26
C ALA A 14 -23.49 -32.74 -13.02
N ASN A 15 -24.78 -32.73 -12.68
CA ASN A 15 -25.51 -31.49 -12.38
C ASN A 15 -24.96 -30.73 -11.15
N ALA A 16 -24.52 -31.45 -10.12
CA ALA A 16 -23.90 -30.86 -8.93
C ALA A 16 -22.51 -30.27 -9.25
N ALA A 17 -21.72 -30.96 -10.07
CA ALA A 17 -20.43 -30.46 -10.55
C ALA A 17 -20.60 -29.21 -11.43
N ASP A 18 -21.58 -29.22 -12.33
CA ASP A 18 -21.89 -28.10 -13.22
C ASP A 18 -22.33 -26.86 -12.41
N THR A 19 -23.18 -27.05 -11.39
CA THR A 19 -23.61 -25.95 -10.51
C THR A 19 -22.44 -25.39 -9.70
N PHE A 20 -21.56 -26.27 -9.20
CA PHE A 20 -20.37 -25.88 -8.47
C PHE A 20 -19.40 -25.08 -9.36
N ASP A 21 -19.23 -25.49 -10.62
CA ASP A 21 -18.40 -24.77 -11.60
C ASP A 21 -18.98 -23.39 -11.94
N LEU A 22 -20.31 -23.26 -12.04
CA LEU A 22 -20.96 -21.95 -12.22
C LEU A 22 -20.75 -21.03 -11.01
N VAL A 23 -20.88 -21.53 -9.78
CA VAL A 23 -20.62 -20.74 -8.56
C VAL A 23 -19.16 -20.32 -8.49
N LYS A 24 -18.23 -21.23 -8.81
CA LYS A 24 -16.79 -20.94 -8.86
C LYS A 24 -16.46 -19.89 -9.91
N ALA A 25 -17.09 -19.97 -11.08
CA ALA A 25 -16.94 -18.98 -12.15
C ALA A 25 -17.46 -17.61 -11.72
N TYR A 26 -18.62 -17.56 -11.04
CA TYR A 26 -19.21 -16.32 -10.53
C TYR A 26 -18.33 -15.67 -9.46
N VAL A 27 -17.90 -16.43 -8.44
CA VAL A 27 -16.98 -15.92 -7.41
C VAL A 27 -15.69 -15.38 -8.04
N ARG A 28 -15.17 -16.06 -9.05
CA ARG A 28 -13.99 -15.59 -9.78
C ARG A 28 -14.27 -14.32 -10.57
N GLN A 29 -15.45 -14.17 -11.18
CA GLN A 29 -15.83 -12.99 -11.94
C GLN A 29 -15.99 -11.76 -11.02
N GLU A 30 -16.71 -11.94 -9.92
CA GLU A 30 -16.99 -10.90 -8.94
C GLU A 30 -15.74 -10.46 -8.16
N THR A 31 -14.71 -11.31 -8.06
CA THR A 31 -13.47 -10.98 -7.33
C THR A 31 -12.32 -10.53 -8.23
N VAL A 32 -12.19 -11.09 -9.44
CA VAL A 32 -11.07 -10.77 -10.34
C VAL A 32 -11.24 -9.42 -11.01
N GLU A 33 -12.46 -9.01 -11.37
CA GLU A 33 -12.72 -7.66 -11.91
C GLU A 33 -12.29 -6.54 -10.95
N PRO A 34 -12.69 -6.54 -9.66
CA PRO A 34 -12.23 -5.51 -8.73
C PRO A 34 -10.72 -5.57 -8.46
N LEU A 35 -10.12 -6.76 -8.39
CA LEU A 35 -8.68 -6.91 -8.16
C LEU A 35 -7.82 -6.37 -9.31
N ARG A 36 -8.31 -6.43 -10.55
CA ARG A 36 -7.57 -5.94 -11.73
C ARG A 36 -7.33 -4.42 -11.69
N GLY A 37 -8.22 -3.66 -11.04
CA GLY A 37 -8.06 -2.21 -10.84
C GLY A 37 -7.07 -1.85 -9.74
N VAL A 38 -7.02 -2.64 -8.66
CA VAL A 38 -6.22 -2.35 -7.46
C VAL A 38 -4.71 -2.36 -7.72
N GLY A 39 -4.23 -3.22 -8.62
CA GLY A 39 -2.80 -3.33 -8.93
C GLY A 39 -2.17 -2.01 -9.39
N ARG A 40 -2.89 -1.20 -10.17
CA ARG A 40 -2.39 0.11 -10.64
C ARG A 40 -2.28 1.11 -9.48
N TRP A 41 -3.28 1.15 -8.60
CA TRP A 41 -3.30 2.04 -7.44
C TRP A 41 -2.23 1.69 -6.42
N ILE A 42 -2.03 0.40 -6.14
CA ILE A 42 -0.92 -0.07 -5.30
C ILE A 42 0.42 0.34 -5.91
N GLY A 43 0.60 0.18 -7.22
CA GLY A 43 1.83 0.60 -7.90
C GLY A 43 2.13 2.09 -7.70
N TRP A 44 1.13 2.96 -7.86
CA TRP A 44 1.29 4.39 -7.58
C TRP A 44 1.53 4.70 -6.09
N GLY A 45 0.89 3.95 -5.19
CA GLY A 45 1.11 4.07 -3.74
C GLY A 45 2.54 3.71 -3.35
N VAL A 46 3.09 2.63 -3.90
CA VAL A 46 4.48 2.21 -3.66
C VAL A 46 5.46 3.23 -4.22
N ALA A 47 5.27 3.69 -5.46
CA ALA A 47 6.12 4.71 -6.07
C ALA A 47 6.11 6.02 -5.25
N GLY A 48 4.94 6.46 -4.80
CA GLY A 48 4.81 7.64 -3.93
C GLY A 48 5.48 7.44 -2.57
N SER A 49 5.38 6.24 -1.98
CA SER A 49 6.02 5.92 -0.70
C SER A 49 7.54 5.96 -0.79
N ILE A 50 8.11 5.41 -1.87
CA ILE A 50 9.55 5.45 -2.14
C ILE A 50 10.02 6.90 -2.31
N ALA A 51 9.32 7.70 -3.13
CA ALA A 51 9.64 9.10 -3.33
C ALA A 51 9.60 9.90 -2.01
N MET A 52 8.59 9.66 -1.17
CA MET A 52 8.48 10.29 0.15
C MET A 52 9.61 9.86 1.10
N ALA A 53 9.97 8.58 1.10
CA ALA A 53 11.07 8.08 1.92
C ALA A 53 12.40 8.74 1.54
N ILE A 54 12.70 8.85 0.24
CA ILE A 54 13.91 9.52 -0.26
C ILE A 54 13.90 11.00 0.14
N GLY A 55 12.82 11.72 -0.10
CA GLY A 55 12.72 13.13 0.26
C GLY A 55 12.90 13.38 1.76
N LEU A 56 12.36 12.50 2.60
CA LEU A 56 12.51 12.61 4.06
C LEU A 56 13.96 12.33 4.51
N LEU A 57 14.66 11.39 3.87
CA LEU A 57 16.07 11.13 4.12
C LEU A 57 16.94 12.33 3.73
N GLU A 58 16.74 12.88 2.53
CA GLU A 58 17.46 14.06 2.07
C GLU A 58 17.21 15.28 2.96
N LEU A 59 15.96 15.52 3.37
CA LEU A 59 15.61 16.62 4.27
C LEU A 59 16.31 16.46 5.64
N SER A 60 16.37 15.23 6.15
CA SER A 60 17.05 14.90 7.41
C SER A 60 18.54 15.17 7.31
N LEU A 61 19.19 14.75 6.22
CA LEU A 61 20.60 14.99 5.97
C LEU A 61 20.91 16.48 5.76
N ALA A 62 20.06 17.20 5.02
CA ALA A 62 20.21 18.63 4.78
C ALA A 62 20.09 19.43 6.09
N LEU A 63 19.13 19.09 6.94
CA LEU A 63 18.96 19.71 8.26
C LEU A 63 20.14 19.40 9.19
N LEU A 64 20.59 18.15 9.23
CA LEU A 64 21.79 17.76 9.99
C LEU A 64 23.01 18.55 9.52
N ARG A 65 23.17 18.67 8.20
CA ARG A 65 24.27 19.42 7.59
C ARG A 65 24.19 20.91 7.91
N ALA A 66 23.01 21.53 7.84
CA ALA A 66 22.81 22.93 8.18
C ALA A 66 23.17 23.20 9.65
N LEU A 67 22.71 22.34 10.56
CA LEU A 67 23.02 22.45 11.99
C LEU A 67 24.51 22.24 12.27
N GLN A 68 25.15 21.28 11.62
CA GLN A 68 26.59 21.04 11.79
C GLN A 68 27.46 22.14 11.16
N THR A 69 27.01 22.75 10.05
CA THR A 69 27.72 23.83 9.36
C THR A 69 27.68 25.13 10.16
N GLU A 70 26.50 25.52 10.63
CA GLU A 70 26.31 26.80 11.34
C GLU A 70 26.80 26.75 12.79
N THR A 71 26.81 25.56 13.41
CA THR A 71 27.10 25.44 14.85
C THR A 71 28.44 24.77 15.18
N GLY A 72 29.33 24.66 14.17
CA GLY A 72 30.52 23.81 14.13
C GLY A 72 31.51 23.85 15.32
N SER A 73 31.45 24.83 16.23
CA SER A 73 32.25 24.87 17.46
C SER A 73 31.43 24.90 18.77
N ALA A 74 30.12 25.10 18.72
CA ALA A 74 29.27 25.25 19.92
C ALA A 74 28.62 23.94 20.39
N PHE A 75 28.50 22.94 19.51
CA PHE A 75 27.97 21.60 19.84
C PHE A 75 29.05 20.51 19.88
N THR A 76 30.26 20.84 20.32
CA THR A 76 31.33 19.87 20.58
C THR A 76 31.25 19.34 22.02
N GLY A 77 31.47 18.04 22.22
CA GLY A 77 31.36 17.38 23.53
C GLY A 77 29.95 16.84 23.85
N ASN A 78 29.39 17.22 25.01
CA ASN A 78 28.15 16.65 25.56
C ASN A 78 26.85 17.08 24.84
N LEU A 79 26.93 17.96 23.84
CA LEU A 79 25.78 18.45 23.07
C LEU A 79 25.70 17.89 21.64
N SER A 80 26.58 16.94 21.28
CA SER A 80 26.60 16.29 19.96
C SER A 80 25.30 15.53 19.62
N TRP A 81 24.47 15.21 20.62
CA TRP A 81 23.16 14.58 20.44
C TRP A 81 22.06 15.57 20.03
N ALA A 82 22.21 16.88 20.31
CA ALA A 82 21.18 17.88 20.06
C ALA A 82 20.81 18.04 18.56
N PRO A 83 21.76 18.03 17.61
CA PRO A 83 21.43 18.07 16.18
C PRO A 83 20.61 16.86 15.72
N HIS A 84 20.87 15.68 16.29
CA HIS A 84 20.17 14.43 15.99
C HIS A 84 18.75 14.42 16.59
N ALA A 85 18.57 14.96 17.79
CA ALA A 85 17.25 15.11 18.40
C ALA A 85 16.38 16.13 17.64
N LEU A 86 16.95 17.25 17.19
CA LEU A 86 16.20 18.26 16.44
C LEU A 86 15.79 17.76 15.06
N THR A 87 16.66 17.03 14.37
CA THR A 87 16.32 16.38 13.09
C THR A 87 15.20 15.35 13.27
N LEU A 88 15.24 14.55 14.34
CA LEU A 88 14.16 13.62 14.67
C LEU A 88 12.83 14.36 14.87
N VAL A 89 12.82 15.45 15.66
CA VAL A 89 11.61 16.25 15.89
C VAL A 89 11.06 16.84 14.59
N ALA A 90 11.92 17.39 13.74
CA ALA A 90 11.51 17.95 12.44
C ALA A 90 10.86 16.87 11.55
N VAL A 91 11.45 15.68 11.49
CA VAL A 91 10.88 14.54 10.77
C VAL A 91 9.50 14.17 11.32
N VAL A 92 9.35 14.06 12.64
CA VAL A 92 8.07 13.74 13.29
C VAL A 92 7.01 14.79 12.96
N LEU A 93 7.37 16.09 12.97
CA LEU A 93 6.45 17.17 12.63
C LEU A 93 5.99 17.10 11.17
N VAL A 94 6.91 16.82 10.24
CA VAL A 94 6.57 16.63 8.82
C VAL A 94 5.63 15.44 8.64
N VAL A 95 5.92 14.31 9.26
CA VAL A 95 5.06 13.11 9.22
C VAL A 95 3.67 13.41 9.80
N ALA A 96 3.60 14.09 10.95
CA ALA A 96 2.34 14.47 11.57
C ALA A 96 1.52 15.43 10.68
N LEU A 97 2.17 16.37 10.01
CA LEU A 97 1.53 17.29 9.07
C LEU A 97 0.99 16.54 7.85
N LEU A 98 1.79 15.66 7.26
CA LEU A 98 1.38 14.83 6.13
C LEU A 98 0.19 13.93 6.49
N ALA A 99 0.25 13.27 7.64
CA ALA A 99 -0.86 12.47 8.16
C ALA A 99 -2.13 13.33 8.29
N ARG A 100 -2.01 14.52 8.90
CA ARG A 100 -3.15 15.45 9.06
C ARG A 100 -3.73 15.90 7.73
N LEU A 101 -2.90 16.16 6.72
CA LEU A 101 -3.35 16.56 5.39
C LEU A 101 -4.12 15.46 4.68
N VAL A 102 -3.67 14.20 4.81
CA VAL A 102 -4.38 13.03 4.27
C VAL A 102 -5.74 12.86 4.94
N THR A 103 -5.79 12.93 6.28
CA THR A 103 -7.05 12.72 7.02
C THR A 103 -8.08 13.82 6.78
N LYS A 104 -7.67 15.07 6.56
CA LYS A 104 -8.60 16.16 6.24
C LYS A 104 -9.27 15.97 4.88
N ARG A 105 -8.59 15.33 3.92
CA ARG A 105 -9.08 15.15 2.56
C ARG A 105 -10.05 13.97 2.40
N SER A 106 -10.10 13.07 3.39
CA SER A 106 -11.05 11.96 3.41
C SER A 106 -12.36 12.28 4.14
N LEU A 107 -12.45 13.44 4.80
CA LEU A 107 -13.58 13.84 5.64
C LEU A 107 -14.41 15.01 5.08
N GLY A 108 -14.03 15.56 3.92
CA GLY A 108 -14.76 16.60 3.20
C GLY A 108 -14.98 16.20 1.76
#